data_AF-A0A085WEM1-F1
#
_entry.id   AF-A0A085WEM1-F1
#
_cell.length_a   1.000
_cell.length_b   1.000
_cell.length_c   1.000
_cell.angle_alpha   90.00
_cell.angle_beta   90.00
_cell.angle_gamma   90.00
#
_symmetry.space_group_name_H-M   'P 1'
#
loop_
_entity.id
_entity.type
_entity.pdbx_description
1 polymer ?
#
loop_
_entity_poly.entity_id
_entity_poly.type
_entity_poly.pdbx_seq_one_letter_code
_entity_poly.pdbx_strand_id
1 'polypeptide(L)'
;MGLDDLVQGKPQVSRGEPGRTHKLTRIVKFEHIERNADEISKLLIPDDRQRDTQRTLYYVIVELLRNALQHSRDKLGGVIAAQRNDRGRNWNKPVIQVAVADTGIGILEHLKTSHPQLQDAQEALDKALWPHVSGTFEFGLTGTAENAGMGLFFIAEMAKLTAGTLVLASRGATLLLDGDPEFEGHHRLEFVQPRGTGYPGTLVAFELPTDAVEDYNALIERIRELARERTPRRATHRWMRYEPPPADAQEFLVNVGVEDTKKAMQVATETLIPWLVQRRTIVLNFRGMEICTQSYLHALLFEPLRMAWALRIPIYVSNVQPGVRSNLELLENYALGG
;
A
#
# COMPACT_ATOMS: atom_id res chain seq x y z
N MET A 1 26.83 15.49 5.05
CA MET A 1 26.25 15.46 3.70
C MET A 1 24.73 15.55 3.81
N GLY A 2 24.09 16.54 3.17
CA GLY A 2 22.62 16.58 3.05
C GLY A 2 22.12 15.80 1.83
N LEU A 3 20.82 15.55 1.69
CA LEU A 3 20.28 14.82 0.54
C LEU A 3 20.52 15.53 -0.80
N ASP A 4 20.49 16.87 -0.84
CA ASP A 4 20.84 17.61 -2.07
C ASP A 4 22.27 17.32 -2.54
N ASP A 5 23.21 17.09 -1.62
CA ASP A 5 24.59 16.75 -1.97
C ASP A 5 24.64 15.37 -2.65
N LEU A 6 23.81 14.43 -2.16
CA LEU A 6 23.67 13.09 -2.74
C LEU A 6 23.05 13.16 -4.14
N VAL A 7 21.96 13.92 -4.30
CA VAL A 7 21.28 14.13 -5.60
C VAL A 7 22.21 14.80 -6.61
N GLN A 8 23.04 15.74 -6.17
CA GLN A 8 24.01 16.45 -7.00
C GLN A 8 25.34 15.68 -7.22
N GLY A 9 25.48 14.46 -6.67
CA GLY A 9 26.67 13.63 -6.84
C GLY A 9 27.95 14.21 -6.19
N LYS A 10 27.81 15.03 -5.15
CA LYS A 10 28.97 15.62 -4.44
C LYS A 10 29.63 14.58 -3.54
N PRO A 11 30.93 14.27 -3.72
CA PRO A 11 31.63 13.34 -2.84
C PRO A 11 31.85 13.93 -1.45
N GLN A 12 31.70 13.14 -0.39
CA GLN A 12 32.24 13.49 0.93
C GLN A 12 32.82 12.26 1.64
N VAL A 13 34.07 12.44 2.11
CA VAL A 13 34.86 11.48 2.87
C VAL A 13 35.03 12.04 4.28
N SER A 14 34.03 11.88 5.15
CA SER A 14 34.19 12.16 6.58
C SER A 14 33.79 10.94 7.40
N ARG A 15 34.59 10.61 8.42
CA ARG A 15 34.27 9.55 9.37
C ARG A 15 32.97 9.92 10.10
N GLY A 16 32.02 8.99 10.20
CA GLY A 16 30.77 9.21 10.95
C GLY A 16 31.06 9.63 12.40
N GLU A 17 30.30 10.59 12.91
CA GLU A 17 30.47 11.13 14.26
C GLU A 17 29.76 10.23 15.30
N PRO A 18 30.45 9.78 16.37
CA PRO A 18 29.81 9.04 17.45
C PRO A 18 28.63 9.81 18.06
N GLY A 19 27.55 9.09 18.39
CA GLY A 19 26.35 9.68 19.00
C GLY A 19 25.39 10.38 18.03
N ARG A 20 25.72 10.42 16.73
CA ARG A 20 24.90 11.14 15.72
C ARG A 20 24.79 10.43 14.38
N THR A 21 25.51 9.34 14.20
CA THR A 21 25.54 8.56 12.97
C THR A 21 25.35 7.09 13.31
N HIS A 22 24.32 6.48 12.73
CA HIS A 22 24.24 5.05 12.58
C HIS A 22 24.95 4.65 11.28
N LYS A 23 26.04 3.90 11.43
CA LYS A 23 26.82 3.42 10.28
C LYS A 23 26.01 2.43 9.46
N LEU A 24 26.46 2.20 8.23
CA LEU A 24 25.84 1.22 7.34
C LEU A 24 25.77 -0.16 8.01
N THR A 25 24.55 -0.62 8.26
CA THR A 25 24.26 -1.89 8.93
C THR A 25 23.37 -2.72 8.03
N ARG A 26 23.67 -4.02 7.94
CA ARG A 26 22.87 -4.97 7.17
C ARG A 26 21.83 -5.64 8.06
N ILE A 27 20.58 -5.64 7.62
CA ILE A 27 19.44 -6.27 8.27
C ILE A 27 18.93 -7.39 7.37
N VAL A 28 18.98 -8.62 7.87
CA VAL A 28 18.62 -9.82 7.09
C VAL A 28 17.31 -10.45 7.55
N LYS A 29 16.93 -10.25 8.81
CA LYS A 29 15.77 -10.90 9.42
C LYS A 29 14.76 -9.89 9.96
N PHE A 30 13.48 -10.21 9.80
CA PHE A 30 12.36 -9.39 10.32
C PHE A 30 12.45 -9.16 11.84
N GLU A 31 12.90 -10.15 12.60
CA GLU A 31 13.06 -10.06 14.07
C GLU A 31 14.06 -8.98 14.53
N HIS A 32 14.92 -8.50 13.62
CA HIS A 32 15.90 -7.45 13.92
C HIS A 32 15.39 -6.04 13.60
N ILE A 33 14.28 -5.90 12.87
CA ILE A 33 13.80 -4.60 12.38
C ILE A 33 13.48 -3.65 13.55
N GLU A 34 12.58 -4.07 14.46
CA GLU A 34 12.11 -3.20 15.54
C GLU A 34 13.23 -2.80 16.49
N ARG A 35 14.13 -3.73 16.82
CA ARG A 35 15.30 -3.44 17.65
C ARG A 35 16.21 -2.38 17.02
N ASN A 36 16.53 -2.55 15.73
CA ASN A 36 17.38 -1.58 15.03
C ASN A 36 16.68 -0.22 14.87
N ALA A 37 15.36 -0.22 14.60
CA ALA A 37 14.58 1.02 14.52
C ALA A 37 14.56 1.78 15.86
N ASP A 38 14.37 1.07 16.98
CA ASP A 38 14.39 1.64 18.33
C ASP A 38 15.78 2.21 18.67
N GLU A 39 16.84 1.45 18.43
CA GLU A 39 18.23 1.88 18.66
C GLU A 39 18.60 3.11 17.82
N ILE A 40 18.28 3.12 16.53
CA ILE A 40 18.58 4.23 15.62
C ILE A 40 17.76 5.46 16.00
N SER A 41 16.46 5.32 16.26
CA SER A 41 15.61 6.47 16.57
C SER A 41 16.02 7.15 17.88
N LYS A 42 16.34 6.38 18.93
CA LYS A 42 16.91 6.90 20.20
C LYS A 42 18.28 7.55 20.02
N LEU A 43 19.13 6.98 19.18
CA LEU A 43 20.45 7.54 18.89
C LEU A 43 20.33 8.93 18.24
N LEU A 44 19.41 9.09 17.30
CA LEU A 44 19.29 10.31 16.51
C LEU A 44 18.42 11.38 17.17
N ILE A 45 17.44 10.96 17.99
CA ILE A 45 16.54 11.84 18.72
C ILE A 45 16.57 11.42 20.21
N PRO A 46 17.60 11.85 20.95
CA PRO A 46 17.75 11.48 22.37
C PRO A 46 16.93 12.35 23.33
N ASP A 47 16.35 13.45 22.87
CA ASP A 47 15.54 14.35 23.71
C ASP A 47 14.10 13.86 23.81
N ASP A 48 13.65 13.54 25.02
CA ASP A 48 12.28 13.09 25.30
C ASP A 48 11.21 14.13 24.89
N ARG A 49 11.58 15.42 24.77
CA ARG A 49 10.68 16.46 24.26
C ARG A 49 10.34 16.27 22.78
N GLN A 50 11.19 15.56 22.04
CA GLN A 50 11.02 15.25 20.62
C GLN A 50 10.48 13.82 20.39
N ARG A 51 9.78 13.25 21.38
CA ARG A 51 9.29 11.86 21.35
C ARG A 51 8.39 11.55 20.16
N ASP A 52 7.58 12.49 19.70
CA ASP A 52 6.71 12.25 18.54
C ASP A 52 7.47 12.29 17.21
N THR A 53 8.53 13.11 17.12
CA THR A 53 9.50 13.03 16.01
C THR A 53 10.26 11.70 16.05
N GLN A 54 10.66 11.24 17.24
CA GLN A 54 11.30 9.94 17.44
C GLN A 54 10.40 8.77 16.99
N ARG A 55 9.11 8.79 17.36
CA ARG A 55 8.11 7.80 16.92
C ARG A 55 7.90 7.81 15.42
N THR A 56 7.88 8.99 14.81
CA THR A 56 7.80 9.14 13.35
C THR A 56 9.01 8.48 12.68
N LEU A 57 10.22 8.77 13.14
CA LEU A 57 11.44 8.16 12.63
C LEU A 57 11.46 6.63 12.82
N TYR A 58 11.04 6.16 13.99
CA TYR A 58 10.88 4.72 14.26
C TYR A 58 9.95 4.06 13.24
N TYR A 59 8.77 4.64 13.00
CA TYR A 59 7.81 4.14 12.03
C TYR A 59 8.41 4.07 10.62
N VAL A 60 9.06 5.16 10.17
CA VAL A 60 9.71 5.21 8.85
C VAL A 60 10.76 4.10 8.71
N ILE A 61 11.63 3.91 9.72
CA ILE A 61 12.67 2.87 9.67
C ILE A 61 12.05 1.47 9.58
N VAL A 62 11.02 1.19 10.39
CA VAL A 62 10.33 -0.10 10.39
C VAL A 62 9.73 -0.39 9.01
N GLU A 63 8.99 0.56 8.44
CA GLU A 63 8.32 0.38 7.14
C GLU A 63 9.33 0.24 5.99
N LEU A 64 10.39 1.04 5.97
CA LEU A 64 11.44 0.93 4.94
C LEU A 64 12.17 -0.42 5.01
N LEU A 65 12.55 -0.87 6.20
CA LEU A 65 13.19 -2.18 6.38
C LEU A 65 12.24 -3.34 6.06
N ARG A 66 10.95 -3.24 6.42
CA ARG A 66 9.95 -4.24 6.03
C ARG A 66 9.82 -4.33 4.52
N ASN A 67 9.72 -3.21 3.82
CA ASN A 67 9.68 -3.18 2.36
C ASN A 67 10.92 -3.84 1.75
N ALA A 68 12.11 -3.50 2.25
CA ALA A 68 13.37 -4.07 1.78
C ALA A 68 13.48 -5.58 2.04
N LEU A 69 12.91 -6.13 3.12
CA LEU A 69 12.98 -7.57 3.40
C LEU A 69 11.85 -8.37 2.75
N GLN A 70 10.65 -7.77 2.63
CA GLN A 70 9.45 -8.45 2.14
C GLN A 70 9.37 -8.47 0.61
N HIS A 71 9.72 -7.36 -0.04
CA HIS A 71 9.40 -7.15 -1.45
C HIS A 71 10.61 -7.26 -2.38
N SER A 72 11.82 -7.08 -1.85
CA SER A 72 13.05 -7.08 -2.65
C SER A 72 13.39 -8.46 -3.25
N ARG A 73 13.02 -9.57 -2.58
CA ARG A 73 13.56 -10.91 -2.85
C ARG A 73 15.09 -11.00 -2.74
N ASP A 74 15.73 -10.04 -2.07
CA ASP A 74 17.17 -10.03 -1.82
C ASP A 74 17.50 -10.98 -0.65
N LYS A 75 18.26 -12.04 -0.94
CA LYS A 75 18.71 -13.01 0.07
C LYS A 75 19.73 -12.42 1.06
N LEU A 76 20.36 -11.29 0.70
CA LEU A 76 21.30 -10.57 1.55
C LEU A 76 20.59 -9.53 2.45
N GLY A 77 19.27 -9.38 2.32
CA GLY A 77 18.47 -8.41 3.08
C GLY A 77 18.74 -6.95 2.70
N GLY A 78 18.22 -6.04 3.52
CA GLY A 78 18.41 -4.61 3.35
C GLY A 78 19.64 -4.08 4.09
N VAL A 79 20.12 -2.91 3.68
CA VAL A 79 21.08 -2.11 4.44
C VAL A 79 20.45 -0.80 4.86
N ILE A 80 20.82 -0.31 6.04
CA ILE A 80 20.37 0.97 6.59
C ILE A 80 21.57 1.81 7.03
N ALA A 81 21.52 3.10 6.76
CA ALA A 81 22.40 4.10 7.36
C ALA A 81 21.54 5.31 7.76
N ALA A 82 21.92 5.99 8.84
CA ALA A 82 21.16 7.14 9.30
C ALA A 82 22.07 8.13 10.04
N GLN A 83 21.71 9.42 10.01
CA GLN A 83 22.45 10.46 10.71
C GLN A 83 21.57 11.64 11.10
N ARG A 84 21.95 12.32 12.19
CA ARG A 84 21.43 13.64 12.56
C ARG A 84 22.38 14.70 12.05
N ASN A 85 21.87 15.55 11.17
CA ASN A 85 22.61 16.62 10.52
C ASN A 85 22.05 17.98 10.98
N ASP A 86 22.61 18.49 12.07
CA ASP A 86 22.27 19.80 12.66
C ASP A 86 23.48 20.76 12.72
N ARG A 87 24.52 20.46 11.94
CA ARG A 87 25.74 21.26 11.82
C ARG A 87 25.98 21.67 10.37
N GLY A 88 26.94 22.58 10.19
CA GLY A 88 27.31 23.07 8.87
C GLY A 88 26.13 23.74 8.18
N ARG A 89 25.86 23.37 6.92
CA ARG A 89 24.79 23.96 6.10
C ARG A 89 23.38 23.76 6.69
N ASN A 90 23.20 22.74 7.54
CA ASN A 90 21.91 22.40 8.15
C ASN A 90 21.78 22.97 9.59
N TRP A 91 22.69 23.85 10.04
CA TRP A 91 22.62 24.43 11.38
C TRP A 91 21.30 25.18 11.62
N ASN A 92 20.81 25.93 10.63
CA ASN A 92 19.56 26.69 10.73
C ASN A 92 18.31 25.83 10.48
N LYS A 93 18.46 24.64 9.89
CA LYS A 93 17.37 23.69 9.65
C LYS A 93 17.88 22.27 9.92
N PRO A 94 18.02 21.88 11.20
CA PRO A 94 18.43 20.54 11.58
C PRO A 94 17.52 19.46 10.98
N VAL A 95 18.12 18.42 10.41
CA VAL A 95 17.39 17.30 9.83
C VAL A 95 17.95 15.96 10.30
N ILE A 96 17.07 14.99 10.47
CA ILE A 96 17.42 13.58 10.52
C ILE A 96 17.34 13.01 9.11
N GLN A 97 18.34 12.21 8.75
CA GLN A 97 18.41 11.55 7.46
C GLN A 97 18.50 10.04 7.68
N VAL A 98 17.67 9.28 7.00
CA VAL A 98 17.73 7.81 6.97
C VAL A 98 17.74 7.34 5.52
N ALA A 99 18.56 6.35 5.22
CA ALA A 99 18.58 5.68 3.92
C ALA A 99 18.53 4.17 4.12
N VAL A 100 17.62 3.52 3.39
CA VAL A 100 17.48 2.07 3.31
C VAL A 100 17.64 1.64 1.87
N ALA A 101 18.43 0.59 1.63
CA ALA A 101 18.64 0.05 0.29
C ALA A 101 18.66 -1.48 0.28
N ASP A 102 18.25 -2.07 -0.84
CA ASP A 102 18.35 -3.50 -1.14
C ASP A 102 18.90 -3.72 -2.55
N THR A 103 19.40 -4.92 -2.86
CA THR A 103 19.83 -5.28 -4.22
C THR A 103 18.83 -6.21 -4.91
N GLY A 104 17.57 -6.18 -4.45
CA GLY A 104 16.48 -7.03 -4.89
C GLY A 104 15.89 -6.61 -6.22
N ILE A 105 14.67 -7.04 -6.54
CA ILE A 105 13.99 -6.93 -7.86
C ILE A 105 13.46 -5.54 -8.21
N GLY A 106 13.44 -4.61 -7.25
CA GLY A 106 13.04 -3.22 -7.49
C GLY A 106 11.52 -3.05 -7.63
N ILE A 107 11.08 -1.80 -7.65
CA ILE A 107 9.66 -1.44 -7.48
C ILE A 107 8.83 -1.83 -8.70
N LEU A 108 9.29 -1.54 -9.93
CA LEU A 108 8.55 -1.89 -11.15
C LEU A 108 8.30 -3.40 -11.25
N GLU A 109 9.34 -4.20 -11.07
CA GLU A 109 9.22 -5.66 -11.17
C GLU A 109 8.36 -6.24 -10.05
N HIS A 110 8.45 -5.68 -8.83
CA HIS A 110 7.57 -6.06 -7.74
C HIS A 110 6.11 -5.71 -8.04
N LEU A 111 5.82 -4.49 -8.48
CA LEU A 111 4.43 -4.06 -8.74
C LEU A 111 3.81 -4.78 -9.94
N LYS A 112 4.59 -5.25 -10.91
CA LYS A 112 4.09 -6.04 -12.04
C LYS A 112 3.36 -7.33 -11.63
N THR A 113 3.57 -7.84 -10.41
CA THR A 113 2.84 -9.02 -9.92
C THR A 113 1.34 -8.74 -9.72
N SER A 114 0.96 -7.51 -9.35
CA SER A 114 -0.44 -7.09 -9.14
C SER A 114 -0.91 -6.04 -10.16
N HIS A 115 0.02 -5.42 -10.89
CA HIS A 115 -0.23 -4.38 -11.89
C HIS A 115 0.56 -4.67 -13.18
N PRO A 116 0.22 -5.74 -13.91
CA PRO A 116 0.99 -6.20 -15.09
C PRO A 116 1.02 -5.20 -16.24
N GLN A 117 0.12 -4.21 -16.24
CA GLN A 117 0.09 -3.12 -17.22
C GLN A 117 1.21 -2.09 -17.03
N LEU A 118 1.85 -2.01 -15.85
CA LEU A 118 2.96 -1.08 -15.62
C LEU A 118 4.17 -1.51 -16.45
N GLN A 119 4.68 -0.62 -17.30
CA GLN A 119 5.86 -0.88 -18.14
C GLN A 119 7.00 0.11 -17.90
N ASP A 120 6.71 1.24 -17.26
CA ASP A 120 7.66 2.33 -17.08
C ASP A 120 8.09 2.46 -15.61
N ALA A 121 9.37 2.71 -15.39
CA ALA A 121 9.94 2.84 -14.04
C ALA A 121 9.46 4.13 -13.35
N GLN A 122 9.30 5.24 -14.08
CA GLN A 122 8.79 6.48 -13.50
C GLN A 122 7.32 6.30 -13.08
N GLU A 123 6.50 5.70 -13.93
CA GLU A 123 5.12 5.36 -13.62
C GLU A 123 5.01 4.45 -12.39
N ALA A 124 5.87 3.43 -12.27
CA ALA A 124 5.88 2.56 -11.11
C ALA A 124 6.27 3.30 -9.81
N LEU A 125 7.24 4.21 -9.85
CA LEU A 125 7.63 5.00 -8.68
C LEU A 125 6.50 5.95 -8.24
N ASP A 126 5.88 6.66 -9.19
CA ASP A 126 4.72 7.51 -8.90
C ASP A 126 3.59 6.67 -8.30
N LYS A 127 3.27 5.54 -8.93
CA LYS A 127 2.17 4.67 -8.49
C LYS A 127 2.43 4.07 -7.11
N ALA A 128 3.67 3.74 -6.76
CA ALA A 128 4.03 3.21 -5.46
C ALA A 128 3.75 4.17 -4.29
N LEU A 129 3.59 5.47 -4.57
CA LEU A 129 3.22 6.47 -3.56
C LEU A 129 1.70 6.56 -3.33
N TRP A 130 0.88 5.77 -4.03
CA TRP A 130 -0.57 5.76 -3.86
C TRP A 130 -1.02 4.76 -2.79
N PRO A 131 -2.15 5.03 -2.09
CA PRO A 131 -2.66 4.09 -1.10
C PRO A 131 -3.04 2.76 -1.74
N HIS A 132 -2.74 1.67 -1.04
CA HIS A 132 -3.03 0.28 -1.43
C HIS A 132 -2.31 -0.22 -2.70
N VAL A 133 -1.20 0.41 -3.09
CA VAL A 133 -0.35 -0.06 -4.20
C VAL A 133 0.80 -0.91 -3.65
N SER A 134 0.69 -2.24 -3.78
CA SER A 134 1.74 -3.22 -3.45
C SER A 134 1.55 -4.52 -4.25
N GLY A 135 2.63 -5.30 -4.40
CA GLY A 135 2.67 -6.57 -5.14
C GLY A 135 2.28 -7.81 -4.33
N THR A 136 2.05 -7.70 -3.02
CA THR A 136 1.66 -8.82 -2.14
C THR A 136 0.68 -8.38 -1.05
N PHE A 137 -0.50 -8.98 -1.04
CA PHE A 137 -1.45 -8.91 0.08
C PHE A 137 -1.18 -10.09 1.01
N GLU A 138 -0.30 -9.92 2.00
CA GLU A 138 -0.19 -10.90 3.09
C GLU A 138 -0.43 -10.24 4.44
N PHE A 139 -1.26 -10.93 5.22
CA PHE A 139 -1.67 -10.61 6.59
C PHE A 139 -0.51 -10.83 7.55
N GLY A 140 -0.19 -9.86 8.40
CA GLY A 140 0.70 -10.12 9.52
C GLY A 140 1.26 -8.92 10.26
N LEU A 141 0.82 -8.78 11.50
CA LEU A 141 1.48 -8.12 12.64
C LEU A 141 1.29 -6.62 12.87
N THR A 142 0.72 -5.81 11.96
CA THR A 142 0.30 -4.42 12.31
C THR A 142 -1.05 -3.95 11.75
N GLY A 143 -1.89 -4.83 11.22
CA GLY A 143 -3.30 -4.51 10.99
C GLY A 143 -3.89 -5.24 9.80
N THR A 144 -5.21 -5.17 9.73
CA THR A 144 -6.12 -5.77 8.76
C THR A 144 -5.64 -5.67 7.30
N ALA A 145 -6.20 -6.49 6.40
CA ALA A 145 -5.97 -6.39 4.93
C ALA A 145 -6.09 -4.97 4.36
N GLU A 146 -6.77 -4.07 5.07
CA GLU A 146 -6.89 -2.65 4.78
C GLU A 146 -5.57 -1.88 4.83
N ASN A 147 -4.54 -2.34 5.56
CA ASN A 147 -3.26 -1.65 5.68
C ASN A 147 -2.17 -2.15 4.70
N ALA A 148 -2.46 -3.17 3.87
CA ALA A 148 -1.52 -3.65 2.86
C ALA A 148 -1.29 -2.58 1.78
N GLY A 149 -0.01 -2.33 1.44
CA GLY A 149 0.37 -1.31 0.46
C GLY A 149 0.20 0.14 0.93
N MET A 150 0.25 0.38 2.25
CA MET A 150 0.15 1.72 2.83
C MET A 150 1.51 2.32 3.25
N GLY A 151 2.54 1.50 3.50
CA GLY A 151 3.80 1.98 4.10
C GLY A 151 4.47 3.13 3.35
N LEU A 152 4.67 2.99 2.03
CA LEU A 152 5.32 4.04 1.24
C LEU A 152 4.43 5.27 1.03
N PHE A 153 3.11 5.10 0.93
CA PHE A 153 2.16 6.21 0.97
C PHE A 153 2.28 7.01 2.26
N PHE A 154 2.32 6.34 3.41
CA PHE A 154 2.48 7.01 4.71
C PHE A 154 3.78 7.81 4.78
N ILE A 155 4.90 7.22 4.35
CA ILE A 155 6.20 7.90 4.35
C ILE A 155 6.17 9.14 3.41
N ALA A 156 5.55 9.02 2.24
CA ALA A 156 5.41 10.15 1.31
C ALA A 156 4.54 11.27 1.88
N GLU A 157 3.40 10.95 2.51
CA GLU A 157 2.57 11.98 3.15
C GLU A 157 3.24 12.58 4.39
N MET A 158 4.03 11.79 5.15
CA MET A 158 4.88 12.33 6.21
C MET A 158 5.87 13.36 5.66
N ALA A 159 6.56 13.09 4.54
CA ALA A 159 7.46 14.07 3.92
C ALA A 159 6.72 15.38 3.60
N LYS A 160 5.53 15.27 3.00
CA LYS A 160 4.70 16.43 2.62
C LYS A 160 4.27 17.26 3.83
N LEU A 161 3.80 16.59 4.89
CA LEU A 161 3.22 17.22 6.07
C LEU A 161 4.27 17.74 7.07
N THR A 162 5.53 17.34 6.92
CA THR A 162 6.62 17.71 7.85
C THR A 162 7.68 18.61 7.19
N ALA A 163 7.43 19.10 5.98
CA ALA A 163 8.44 19.79 5.16
C ALA A 163 9.76 19.01 5.03
N GLY A 164 9.62 17.67 5.01
CA GLY A 164 10.70 16.72 4.81
C GLY A 164 10.90 16.39 3.34
N THR A 165 11.89 15.54 3.07
CA THR A 165 12.22 15.12 1.71
C THR A 165 12.26 13.60 1.61
N LEU A 166 11.75 13.05 0.52
CA LEU A 166 11.80 11.63 0.19
C LEU A 166 12.48 11.46 -1.18
N VAL A 167 13.51 10.62 -1.23
CA VAL A 167 14.12 10.12 -2.47
C VAL A 167 13.79 8.65 -2.62
N LEU A 168 13.24 8.30 -3.76
CA LEU A 168 12.91 6.92 -4.14
C LEU A 168 13.61 6.59 -5.45
N ALA A 169 14.62 5.73 -5.40
CA ALA A 169 15.37 5.30 -6.58
C ALA A 169 15.22 3.79 -6.78
N SER A 170 14.79 3.38 -7.97
CA SER A 170 14.70 1.96 -8.33
C SER A 170 14.83 1.78 -9.83
N ARG A 171 15.64 0.79 -10.25
CA ARG A 171 15.92 0.35 -11.62
C ARG A 171 15.42 1.29 -12.73
N GLY A 172 16.22 2.31 -13.03
CA GLY A 172 15.99 3.21 -14.18
C GLY A 172 15.21 4.49 -13.87
N ALA A 173 14.75 4.70 -12.64
CA ALA A 173 14.14 5.96 -12.23
C ALA A 173 14.54 6.37 -10.80
N THR A 174 14.52 7.69 -10.57
CA THR A 174 14.65 8.32 -9.25
C THR A 174 13.63 9.42 -9.15
N LEU A 175 12.82 9.37 -8.11
CA LEU A 175 11.76 10.32 -7.78
C LEU A 175 12.19 11.08 -6.51
N LEU A 176 12.13 12.41 -6.58
CA LEU A 176 12.30 13.32 -5.46
C LEU A 176 10.93 13.89 -5.09
N LEU A 177 10.63 13.87 -3.79
CA LEU A 177 9.46 14.49 -3.20
C LEU A 177 9.93 15.44 -2.10
N ASP A 178 9.64 16.72 -2.24
CA ASP A 178 9.87 17.72 -1.20
C ASP A 178 8.53 18.20 -0.63
N GLY A 179 8.43 18.15 0.69
CA GLY A 179 7.34 18.79 1.41
C GLY A 179 7.45 20.31 1.34
N ASP A 180 6.30 20.96 1.47
CA ASP A 180 6.20 22.41 1.40
C ASP A 180 6.66 23.03 2.73
N PRO A 181 7.75 23.82 2.77
CA PRO A 181 8.22 24.46 3.99
C PRO A 181 7.25 25.52 4.53
N GLU A 182 6.37 26.07 3.68
CA GLU A 182 5.35 27.06 4.07
C GLU A 182 4.02 26.38 4.44
N PHE A 183 3.93 25.05 4.28
CA PHE A 183 2.75 24.24 4.60
C PHE A 183 1.44 24.69 3.90
N GLU A 184 1.56 25.34 2.74
CA GLU A 184 0.43 25.77 1.90
C GLU A 184 -0.10 24.63 1.00
N GLY A 185 0.61 23.50 0.97
CA GLY A 185 0.26 22.29 0.23
C GLY A 185 0.98 22.15 -1.11
N HIS A 186 1.94 23.03 -1.41
CA HIS A 186 2.69 23.11 -2.66
C HIS A 186 3.90 22.15 -2.71
N HIS A 187 3.70 20.91 -2.27
CA HIS A 187 4.75 19.90 -2.33
C HIS A 187 5.27 19.69 -3.77
N ARG A 188 6.57 19.47 -3.91
CA ARG A 188 7.23 19.27 -5.20
C ARG A 188 7.47 17.79 -5.42
N LEU A 189 7.05 17.28 -6.58
CA LEU A 189 7.33 15.93 -7.04
C LEU A 189 8.07 15.99 -8.37
N GLU A 190 9.29 15.47 -8.46
CA GLU A 190 10.08 15.53 -9.68
C GLU A 190 10.92 14.27 -9.92
N PHE A 191 11.13 13.93 -11.19
CA PHE A 191 12.05 12.86 -11.57
C PHE A 191 13.43 13.41 -11.90
N VAL A 192 14.46 12.81 -11.29
CA VAL A 192 15.86 13.18 -11.53
C VAL A 192 16.24 12.88 -12.99
N GLN A 193 16.93 13.84 -13.61
CA GLN A 193 17.45 13.74 -14.98
C GLN A 193 18.94 13.37 -14.99
N PRO A 194 19.43 12.68 -16.05
CA PRO A 194 18.65 12.17 -17.18
C PRO A 194 17.77 10.97 -16.80
N ARG A 195 16.70 10.74 -17.58
CA ARG A 195 15.92 9.48 -17.51
C ARG A 195 16.86 8.27 -17.54
N GLY A 196 16.53 7.24 -16.77
CA GLY A 196 17.41 6.09 -16.55
C GLY A 196 18.26 6.20 -15.27
N THR A 197 18.37 7.38 -14.66
CA THR A 197 19.05 7.56 -13.37
C THR A 197 18.26 6.85 -12.27
N GLY A 198 18.78 5.75 -11.74
CA GLY A 198 18.13 4.94 -10.71
C GLY A 198 19.14 4.11 -9.92
N TYR A 199 18.63 3.20 -9.10
CA TYR A 199 19.44 2.31 -8.27
C TYR A 199 19.22 0.83 -8.67
N PRO A 200 20.24 -0.05 -8.68
CA PRO A 200 20.10 -1.43 -9.16
C PRO A 200 19.05 -2.28 -8.44
N GLY A 201 18.70 -1.97 -7.19
CA GLY A 201 17.58 -2.55 -6.46
C GLY A 201 16.53 -1.49 -6.12
N THR A 202 16.29 -1.27 -4.82
CA THR A 202 15.55 -0.11 -4.32
C THR A 202 16.41 0.65 -3.32
N LEU A 203 16.46 1.97 -3.43
CA LEU A 203 17.04 2.88 -2.46
C LEU A 203 15.95 3.88 -2.07
N VAL A 204 15.68 3.99 -0.79
CA VAL A 204 14.79 5.01 -0.23
C VAL A 204 15.58 5.82 0.78
N ALA A 205 15.59 7.14 0.60
CA ALA A 205 16.14 8.06 1.58
C ALA A 205 15.06 9.05 2.04
N PHE A 206 15.05 9.35 3.32
CA PHE A 206 14.05 10.22 3.94
C PHE A 206 14.75 11.23 4.85
N GLU A 207 14.39 12.51 4.72
CA GLU A 207 14.79 13.59 5.59
C GLU A 207 13.59 14.12 6.38
N LEU A 208 13.78 14.26 7.70
CA LEU A 208 12.79 14.78 8.65
C LEU A 208 13.41 15.93 9.44
N PRO A 209 12.84 17.14 9.42
CA PRO A 209 13.32 18.20 10.31
C PRO A 209 13.13 17.78 11.77
N THR A 210 14.08 18.10 12.65
CA THR A 210 14.15 17.54 14.02
C THR A 210 12.97 17.92 14.92
N ASP A 211 12.25 18.97 14.56
CA ASP A 211 11.15 19.55 15.34
C ASP A 211 9.85 19.62 14.52
N ALA A 212 9.74 18.84 13.43
CA ALA A 212 8.59 18.93 12.52
C ALA A 212 7.33 18.22 13.02
N VAL A 213 7.43 17.36 14.05
CA VAL A 213 6.29 16.56 14.53
C VAL A 213 6.00 16.87 15.98
N GLU A 214 4.91 17.60 16.20
CA GLU A 214 4.37 17.92 17.52
C GLU A 214 3.44 16.81 18.06
N ASP A 215 2.60 16.23 17.20
CA ASP A 215 1.67 15.15 17.55
C ASP A 215 1.70 14.03 16.51
N TYR A 216 2.32 12.91 16.86
CA TYR A 216 2.43 11.73 16.01
C TYR A 216 1.06 11.12 15.69
N ASN A 217 0.14 11.07 16.66
CA ASN A 217 -1.16 10.44 16.44
C ASN A 217 -2.01 11.28 15.50
N ALA A 218 -2.01 12.60 15.68
CA ALA A 218 -2.71 13.51 14.76
C ALA A 218 -2.14 13.42 13.34
N LEU A 219 -0.82 13.34 13.19
CA LEU A 219 -0.17 13.13 11.89
C LEU A 219 -0.65 11.82 11.23
N ILE A 220 -0.63 10.71 11.96
CA ILE A 220 -1.08 9.40 11.46
C ILE A 220 -2.56 9.43 11.06
N GLU A 221 -3.43 10.00 11.89
CA GLU A 221 -4.86 10.11 11.57
C GLU A 221 -5.11 10.99 10.35
N ARG A 222 -4.38 12.10 10.21
CA ARG A 222 -4.46 12.94 9.01
C ARG A 222 -4.06 12.19 7.75
N ILE A 223 -3.01 11.38 7.82
CA ILE A 223 -2.59 10.54 6.69
C ILE A 223 -3.66 9.47 6.37
N ARG A 224 -4.33 8.90 7.38
CA ARG A 224 -5.47 7.97 7.17
C ARG A 224 -6.67 8.66 6.50
N GLU A 225 -6.95 9.91 6.82
CA GLU A 225 -7.95 10.71 6.11
C GLU A 225 -7.58 10.91 4.64
N LEU A 226 -6.36 11.35 4.37
CA LEU A 226 -5.85 11.52 3.00
C LEU A 226 -5.89 10.20 2.22
N ALA A 227 -5.57 9.08 2.87
CA ALA A 227 -5.72 7.75 2.30
C ALA A 227 -7.18 7.47 1.91
N ARG A 228 -8.16 7.79 2.76
CA ARG A 228 -9.59 7.59 2.46
C ARG A 228 -10.08 8.49 1.33
N GLU A 229 -9.57 9.71 1.24
CA GLU A 229 -9.91 10.68 0.18
C GLU A 229 -9.32 10.28 -1.18
N ARG A 230 -8.07 9.81 -1.19
CA ARG A 230 -7.30 9.49 -2.41
C ARG A 230 -7.36 8.05 -2.83
N THR A 231 -7.71 7.14 -1.93
CA THR A 231 -8.23 5.84 -2.32
C THR A 231 -9.42 6.20 -3.18
N PRO A 232 -9.37 5.95 -4.51
CA PRO A 232 -10.55 6.15 -5.32
C PRO A 232 -11.64 5.45 -4.56
N ARG A 233 -12.76 6.14 -4.23
CA ARG A 233 -13.99 5.44 -3.83
C ARG A 233 -14.05 4.36 -4.87
N ARG A 234 -13.69 3.12 -4.51
CA ARG A 234 -13.53 2.11 -5.53
C ARG A 234 -14.87 2.22 -6.23
N ALA A 235 -14.86 2.43 -7.53
CA ALA A 235 -15.87 1.78 -8.29
C ALA A 235 -15.63 0.30 -7.95
N THR A 236 -16.15 -0.11 -6.78
CA THR A 236 -16.87 -1.33 -6.58
C THR A 236 -17.74 -1.29 -7.80
N HIS A 237 -17.21 -1.83 -8.90
CA HIS A 237 -18.06 -2.37 -9.92
C HIS A 237 -18.73 -3.48 -9.13
N ARG A 238 -19.82 -3.09 -8.45
CA ARG A 238 -20.71 -4.02 -7.81
C ARG A 238 -21.26 -4.75 -9.01
N TRP A 239 -20.69 -5.92 -9.25
CA TRP A 239 -21.20 -6.82 -10.25
C TRP A 239 -22.55 -7.33 -9.78
N MET A 240 -22.83 -7.31 -8.48
CA MET A 240 -24.18 -7.37 -7.95
C MET A 240 -24.92 -6.03 -8.02
N ARG A 241 -25.96 -5.99 -8.85
CA ARG A 241 -26.86 -4.84 -8.99
C ARG A 241 -28.17 -5.11 -8.25
N TYR A 242 -28.60 -4.17 -7.43
CA TYR A 242 -29.87 -4.27 -6.67
C TYR A 242 -30.97 -3.38 -7.26
N GLU A 243 -30.72 -2.78 -8.42
CA GLU A 243 -31.69 -2.01 -9.20
C GLU A 243 -32.56 -2.94 -10.07
N PRO A 244 -33.69 -2.45 -10.63
CA PRO A 244 -34.54 -3.26 -11.50
C PRO A 244 -33.74 -3.85 -12.68
N PRO A 245 -33.86 -5.16 -12.94
CA PRO A 245 -33.12 -5.81 -14.02
C PRO A 245 -33.68 -5.41 -15.40
N PRO A 246 -32.86 -5.53 -16.46
CA PRO A 246 -33.31 -5.43 -17.85
C PRO A 246 -34.46 -6.42 -18.16
N ALA A 247 -35.33 -6.07 -19.11
CA ALA A 247 -36.51 -6.88 -19.45
C ALA A 247 -36.15 -8.27 -20.03
N ASP A 248 -34.96 -8.43 -20.57
CA ASP A 248 -34.42 -9.67 -21.13
C ASP A 248 -33.61 -10.50 -20.13
N ALA A 249 -33.49 -10.06 -18.87
CA ALA A 249 -32.74 -10.77 -17.85
C ALA A 249 -33.47 -12.05 -17.40
N GLN A 250 -32.72 -13.14 -17.28
CA GLN A 250 -33.25 -14.41 -16.80
C GLN A 250 -33.24 -14.46 -15.28
N GLU A 251 -34.41 -14.65 -14.67
CA GLU A 251 -34.52 -14.82 -13.23
C GLU A 251 -34.30 -16.28 -12.80
N PHE A 252 -33.50 -16.46 -11.75
CA PHE A 252 -33.26 -17.71 -11.04
C PHE A 252 -33.68 -17.54 -9.58
N LEU A 253 -34.65 -18.36 -9.15
CA LEU A 253 -35.07 -18.38 -7.76
C LEU A 253 -34.04 -19.14 -6.92
N VAL A 254 -33.47 -18.47 -5.92
CA VAL A 254 -32.55 -19.05 -4.95
C VAL A 254 -33.38 -19.77 -3.88
N ASN A 255 -33.86 -20.99 -4.19
CA ASN A 255 -34.61 -21.85 -3.26
C ASN A 255 -33.85 -23.12 -2.85
N VAL A 256 -32.63 -23.28 -3.35
CA VAL A 256 -31.98 -24.59 -3.42
C VAL A 256 -31.41 -24.93 -2.07
N GLY A 257 -32.12 -25.76 -1.30
CA GLY A 257 -31.61 -26.47 -0.11
C GLY A 257 -30.71 -25.58 0.74
N VAL A 258 -31.30 -24.63 1.47
CA VAL A 258 -30.58 -23.74 2.38
C VAL A 258 -29.59 -24.59 3.19
N GLU A 259 -28.29 -24.24 3.11
CA GLU A 259 -27.14 -24.95 3.70
C GLU A 259 -26.53 -26.15 2.91
N ASP A 260 -27.10 -26.56 1.77
CA ASP A 260 -26.50 -27.55 0.87
C ASP A 260 -25.51 -26.91 -0.10
N THR A 261 -24.26 -26.80 0.37
CA THR A 261 -23.14 -26.26 -0.42
C THR A 261 -22.83 -27.07 -1.69
N LYS A 262 -23.12 -28.39 -1.73
CA LYS A 262 -22.87 -29.21 -2.92
C LYS A 262 -23.85 -28.86 -4.02
N LYS A 263 -25.13 -28.75 -3.67
CA LYS A 263 -26.17 -28.37 -4.62
C LYS A 263 -26.00 -26.93 -5.09
N ALA A 264 -25.57 -26.02 -4.20
CA ALA A 264 -25.20 -24.66 -4.55
C ALA A 264 -24.07 -24.59 -5.60
N MET A 265 -23.01 -25.37 -5.40
CA MET A 265 -21.87 -25.44 -6.33
C MET A 265 -22.27 -26.07 -7.69
N GLN A 266 -23.17 -27.04 -7.68
CA GLN A 266 -23.73 -27.62 -8.90
C GLN A 266 -24.52 -26.58 -9.69
N VAL A 267 -25.40 -25.81 -9.03
CA VAL A 267 -26.15 -24.71 -9.67
C VAL A 267 -25.20 -23.66 -10.24
N ALA A 268 -24.15 -23.29 -9.50
CA ALA A 268 -23.13 -22.35 -9.98
C ALA A 268 -22.48 -22.84 -11.29
N THR A 269 -22.04 -24.10 -11.30
CA THR A 269 -21.25 -24.70 -12.40
C THR A 269 -22.10 -25.06 -13.61
N GLU A 270 -23.28 -25.64 -13.40
CA GLU A 270 -24.13 -26.16 -14.48
C GLU A 270 -25.12 -25.12 -15.01
N THR A 271 -25.39 -24.06 -14.25
CA THR A 271 -26.38 -23.04 -14.62
C THR A 271 -25.78 -21.64 -14.69
N LEU A 272 -25.31 -21.07 -13.58
CA LEU A 272 -24.97 -19.64 -13.54
C LEU A 272 -23.77 -19.30 -14.45
N ILE A 273 -22.69 -20.08 -14.37
CA ILE A 273 -21.48 -19.85 -15.17
C ILE A 273 -21.78 -19.99 -16.68
N PRO A 274 -22.43 -21.07 -17.18
CA PRO A 274 -22.80 -21.16 -18.59
C PRO A 274 -23.61 -19.98 -19.12
N TRP A 275 -24.55 -19.46 -18.33
CA TRP A 275 -25.34 -18.28 -18.71
C TRP A 275 -24.48 -17.01 -18.81
N LEU A 276 -23.58 -16.80 -17.86
CA LEU A 276 -22.63 -15.67 -17.90
C LEU A 276 -21.69 -15.77 -19.11
N VAL A 277 -21.16 -16.96 -19.41
CA VAL A 277 -20.29 -17.21 -20.58
C VAL A 277 -21.01 -16.90 -21.90
N GLN A 278 -22.31 -17.18 -21.99
CA GLN A 278 -23.16 -16.80 -23.13
C GLN A 278 -23.52 -15.30 -23.18
N ARG A 279 -22.95 -14.52 -22.27
CA ARG A 279 -23.20 -13.09 -22.08
C ARG A 279 -24.65 -12.71 -21.77
N ARG A 280 -25.38 -13.60 -21.11
CA ARG A 280 -26.77 -13.36 -20.71
C ARG A 280 -26.84 -12.70 -19.33
N THR A 281 -27.71 -11.72 -19.19
CA THR A 281 -27.99 -11.07 -17.91
C THR A 281 -28.81 -12.01 -17.03
N ILE A 282 -28.37 -12.21 -15.79
CA ILE A 282 -29.05 -13.07 -14.81
C ILE A 282 -29.55 -12.26 -13.62
N VAL A 283 -30.67 -12.71 -13.03
CA VAL A 283 -31.23 -12.16 -11.79
C VAL A 283 -31.30 -13.29 -10.76
N LEU A 284 -30.73 -13.07 -9.58
CA LEU A 284 -30.82 -13.96 -8.44
C LEU A 284 -31.91 -13.47 -7.50
N ASN A 285 -33.00 -14.22 -7.43
CA ASN A 285 -34.16 -13.87 -6.62
C ASN A 285 -34.08 -14.60 -5.28
N PHE A 286 -33.91 -13.86 -4.19
CA PHE A 286 -33.80 -14.37 -2.80
C PHE A 286 -35.14 -14.38 -2.06
N ARG A 287 -36.26 -14.36 -2.77
CA ARG A 287 -37.60 -14.35 -2.17
C ARG A 287 -37.76 -15.53 -1.20
N GLY A 288 -38.13 -15.21 0.04
CA GLY A 288 -38.35 -16.20 1.10
C GLY A 288 -37.09 -16.59 1.87
N MET A 289 -35.93 -15.98 1.58
CA MET A 289 -34.68 -16.23 2.29
C MET A 289 -34.43 -15.15 3.35
N GLU A 290 -34.61 -15.48 4.63
CA GLU A 290 -34.35 -14.57 5.73
C GLU A 290 -32.85 -14.53 6.11
N ILE A 291 -32.20 -15.69 6.11
CA ILE A 291 -30.78 -15.87 6.46
C ILE A 291 -30.17 -16.86 5.46
N CYS A 292 -28.92 -16.60 5.07
CA CYS A 292 -28.09 -17.53 4.29
C CYS A 292 -26.73 -17.66 4.97
N THR A 293 -26.21 -18.89 5.07
CA THR A 293 -24.85 -19.12 5.56
C THR A 293 -23.82 -18.62 4.55
N GLN A 294 -22.68 -18.15 5.06
CA GLN A 294 -21.58 -17.65 4.23
C GLN A 294 -21.02 -18.76 3.31
N SER A 295 -20.93 -20.00 3.80
CA SER A 295 -20.47 -21.16 3.03
C SER A 295 -21.38 -21.48 1.84
N TYR A 296 -22.70 -21.36 2.01
CA TYR A 296 -23.68 -21.55 0.94
C TYR A 296 -23.54 -20.48 -0.13
N LEU A 297 -23.51 -19.19 0.26
CA LEU A 297 -23.34 -18.09 -0.69
C LEU A 297 -22.00 -18.18 -1.42
N HIS A 298 -20.93 -18.55 -0.73
CA HIS A 298 -19.62 -18.76 -1.34
C HIS A 298 -19.68 -19.88 -2.39
N ALA A 299 -20.23 -21.05 -2.05
CA ALA A 299 -20.38 -22.17 -2.98
C ALA A 299 -21.23 -21.80 -4.22
N LEU A 300 -22.25 -20.97 -4.02
CA LEU A 300 -23.15 -20.55 -5.10
C LEU A 300 -22.54 -19.46 -6.00
N LEU A 301 -21.80 -18.49 -5.45
CA LEU A 301 -21.52 -17.22 -6.13
C LEU A 301 -20.05 -16.84 -6.28
N PHE A 302 -19.11 -17.51 -5.60
CA PHE A 302 -17.70 -17.15 -5.69
C PHE A 302 -17.17 -17.19 -7.15
N GLU A 303 -17.32 -18.34 -7.82
CA GLU A 303 -16.90 -18.48 -9.22
C GLU A 303 -17.77 -17.69 -10.21
N PRO A 304 -19.11 -17.66 -10.09
CA PRO A 304 -19.94 -16.78 -10.92
C PRO A 304 -19.56 -15.30 -10.83
N LEU A 305 -19.21 -14.78 -9.64
CA LEU A 305 -18.77 -13.39 -9.48
C LEU A 305 -17.44 -13.11 -10.18
N ARG A 306 -16.48 -14.04 -10.09
CA ARG A 306 -15.20 -13.95 -10.83
C ARG A 306 -15.44 -13.99 -12.34
N MET A 307 -16.35 -14.84 -12.80
CA MET A 307 -16.73 -14.95 -14.21
C MET A 307 -17.43 -13.68 -14.71
N ALA A 308 -18.40 -13.16 -13.95
CA ALA A 308 -19.10 -11.91 -14.21
C ALA A 308 -18.12 -10.73 -14.33
N TRP A 309 -17.12 -10.66 -13.44
CA TRP A 309 -16.04 -9.68 -13.52
C TRP A 309 -15.18 -9.83 -14.78
N ALA A 310 -14.73 -11.06 -15.08
CA ALA A 310 -13.91 -11.33 -16.26
C ALA A 310 -14.61 -10.98 -17.57
N LEU A 311 -15.93 -11.20 -17.65
CA LEU A 311 -16.76 -10.94 -18.83
C LEU A 311 -17.38 -9.55 -18.86
N ARG A 312 -17.24 -8.78 -17.77
CA ARG A 312 -17.84 -7.46 -17.56
C ARG A 312 -19.37 -7.45 -17.66
N ILE A 313 -20.03 -8.40 -16.99
CA ILE A 313 -21.49 -8.56 -16.99
C ILE A 313 -22.02 -8.49 -15.55
N PRO A 314 -23.00 -7.62 -15.25
CA PRO A 314 -23.60 -7.60 -13.92
C PRO A 314 -24.54 -8.80 -13.68
N ILE A 315 -24.58 -9.25 -12.43
CA ILE A 315 -25.58 -10.14 -11.84
C ILE A 315 -26.58 -9.26 -11.09
N TYR A 316 -27.85 -9.35 -11.41
CA TYR A 316 -28.88 -8.62 -10.67
C TYR A 316 -29.34 -9.44 -9.46
N VAL A 317 -29.75 -8.77 -8.39
CA VAL A 317 -30.22 -9.39 -7.15
C VAL A 317 -31.58 -8.79 -6.77
N SER A 318 -32.59 -9.63 -6.59
CA SER A 318 -33.96 -9.22 -6.25
C SER A 318 -34.46 -9.90 -4.97
N ASN A 319 -35.42 -9.26 -4.30
CA ASN A 319 -36.13 -9.77 -3.10
C ASN A 319 -35.21 -10.24 -1.95
N VAL A 320 -34.10 -9.54 -1.73
CA VAL A 320 -33.10 -9.87 -0.70
C VAL A 320 -33.41 -9.20 0.65
N GLN A 321 -33.33 -9.96 1.74
CA GLN A 321 -33.45 -9.43 3.10
C GLN A 321 -32.13 -8.81 3.59
N PRO A 322 -32.14 -7.84 4.53
CA PRO A 322 -30.92 -7.17 4.99
C PRO A 322 -29.81 -8.12 5.48
N GLY A 323 -30.15 -9.19 6.20
CA GLY A 323 -29.18 -10.18 6.69
C GLY A 323 -28.45 -10.93 5.57
N VAL A 324 -29.16 -11.29 4.50
CA VAL A 324 -28.57 -11.93 3.31
C VAL A 324 -27.75 -10.93 2.49
N ARG A 325 -28.22 -9.68 2.40
CA ARG A 325 -27.52 -8.61 1.68
C ARG A 325 -26.13 -8.35 2.24
N SER A 326 -25.99 -8.25 3.56
CA SER A 326 -24.68 -8.05 4.20
C SER A 326 -23.69 -9.15 3.85
N ASN A 327 -24.14 -10.41 3.80
CA ASN A 327 -23.28 -11.54 3.43
C ASN A 327 -22.91 -11.55 1.94
N LEU A 328 -23.81 -11.11 1.06
CA LEU A 328 -23.51 -10.93 -0.37
C LEU A 328 -22.48 -9.82 -0.60
N GLU A 329 -22.62 -8.68 0.08
CA GLU A 329 -21.65 -7.57 -0.02
C GLU A 329 -20.27 -8.01 0.50
N LEU A 330 -20.21 -8.80 1.58
CA LEU A 330 -18.97 -9.37 2.09
C LEU A 330 -18.33 -10.37 1.11
N LEU A 331 -19.14 -11.22 0.47
CA LEU A 331 -18.67 -12.17 -0.54
C LEU A 331 -18.12 -11.47 -1.79
N GLU A 332 -18.79 -10.42 -2.27
CA GLU A 332 -18.35 -9.64 -3.44
C GLU A 332 -16.97 -9.01 -3.21
N ASN A 333 -16.75 -8.47 -2.01
CA ASN A 333 -15.47 -7.85 -1.64
C ASN A 333 -14.33 -8.88 -1.60
N TYR A 334 -14.61 -10.11 -1.16
CA TYR A 334 -13.62 -11.18 -1.08
C TYR A 334 -13.34 -11.86 -2.43
N ALA A 335 -14.37 -12.12 -3.24
CA ALA A 335 -14.23 -12.87 -4.51
C ALA A 335 -13.35 -12.16 -5.55
N LEU A 336 -13.28 -10.82 -5.47
CA LEU A 336 -12.51 -9.95 -6.36
C LEU A 336 -11.16 -9.51 -5.75
N GLY A 337 -10.88 -9.92 -4.52
CA GLY A 337 -9.68 -9.57 -3.77
C GLY A 337 -8.53 -10.58 -3.89
N GLY A 338 -8.62 -11.54 -4.83
CA GLY A 338 -7.66 -12.64 -5.00
C GLY A 338 -7.22 -12.85 -6.44
#